data_AF-A0A6A4PXM8-F1
#
_entry.id   AF-A0A6A4PXM8-F1
#
_cell.length_a   1.000
_cell.length_b   1.000
_cell.length_c   1.000
_cell.angle_alpha   90.00
_cell.angle_beta   90.00
_cell.angle_gamma   90.00
#
_symmetry.space_group_name_H-M   'P 1'
#
loop_
_entity.id
_entity.type
_entity.pdbx_description
1 polymer ?
#
loop_
_entity_poly.entity_id
_entity_poly.type
_entity_poly.pdbx_seq_one_letter_code
_entity_poly.pdbx_strand_id
1 'polypeptide(L)' 'MRDPAYIYWRLLSTDPKAAKDVVLSEKPVMTDDSNQLEPSLLDDLLANIATLPSVYHKPPEAFVTL' A
#
# COMPACT_ATOMS: atom_id res chain seq x y z
N MET A 1 -16.74 7.72 12.48
CA MET A 1 -16.49 7.81 11.03
C MET A 1 -17.43 8.86 10.46
N ARG A 2 -16.93 9.83 9.70
CA ARG A 2 -17.71 10.97 9.17
C ARG A 2 -17.67 10.85 7.65
N ASP A 3 -18.80 10.48 7.08
CA ASP A 3 -18.89 9.71 5.84
C ASP A 3 -18.30 10.34 4.57
N PRO A 4 -17.61 9.56 3.72
CA PRO A 4 -17.28 9.98 2.37
C PRO A 4 -18.52 10.42 1.57
N ALA A 5 -19.71 9.90 1.90
CA ALA A 5 -20.99 10.30 1.31
C ALA A 5 -21.32 11.79 1.48
N TYR A 6 -21.00 12.39 2.63
CA TYR A 6 -21.28 13.82 2.87
C TYR A 6 -20.36 14.73 2.04
N ILE A 7 -19.14 14.29 1.77
CA ILE A 7 -18.18 15.02 0.92
C ILE A 7 -18.67 14.99 -0.53
N TYR A 8 -19.09 13.83 -1.04
CA TYR A 8 -19.66 13.72 -2.39
C TYR A 8 -20.95 14.52 -2.55
N TRP A 9 -21.83 14.54 -1.55
CA TRP A 9 -23.07 15.33 -1.60
C TRP A 9 -22.82 16.83 -1.72
N ARG A 10 -21.86 17.38 -0.96
CA ARG A 10 -21.47 18.80 -1.09
C ARG A 10 -20.82 19.09 -2.44
N LEU A 11 -19.96 18.19 -2.92
CA LEU A 11 -19.29 18.37 -4.21
C LEU A 11 -20.29 18.41 -5.37
N LEU A 12 -21.25 17.47 -5.41
CA LEU A 12 -22.29 17.41 -6.44
C LEU A 12 -23.27 18.59 -6.39
N SER A 13 -23.59 19.08 -5.19
CA SER A 13 -24.55 20.18 -5.02
C SER A 13 -23.95 21.56 -5.26
N THR A 14 -22.61 21.70 -5.20
CA THR A 14 -21.92 22.98 -5.33
C THR A 14 -21.42 23.21 -6.77
N ASP A 15 -20.82 22.19 -7.38
CA ASP A 15 -20.32 22.28 -8.75
C ASP A 15 -20.32 20.89 -9.41
N PRO A 16 -21.37 20.55 -10.19
CA PRO A 16 -21.45 19.26 -10.86
C PRO A 16 -20.39 19.08 -11.96
N LYS A 17 -19.81 20.17 -12.49
CA LYS A 17 -18.74 20.10 -13.50
C LYS A 17 -17.40 19.75 -12.84
N ALA A 18 -17.05 20.42 -11.74
CA ALA A 18 -15.87 20.06 -10.96
C ALA A 18 -15.97 18.66 -10.33
N ALA A 19 -17.18 18.26 -9.91
CA ALA A 19 -17.42 16.89 -9.41
C ALA A 19 -17.09 15.83 -10.46
N LYS A 20 -17.50 16.07 -11.71
CA LYS A 20 -17.24 15.18 -12.84
C LYS A 20 -15.74 15.07 -13.10
N ASP A 21 -15.02 16.18 -13.12
CA ASP A 21 -13.58 16.19 -13.40
C ASP A 21 -12.77 15.48 -12.30
N VAL A 22 -13.20 15.56 -11.04
CA VAL A 22 -12.54 14.86 -9.92
C VAL A 22 -12.86 13.37 -9.92
N VAL A 23 -14.13 12.98 -10.10
CA VAL A 23 -14.55 11.57 -10.03
C VAL A 23 -14.15 10.77 -11.28
N LEU A 24 -14.19 11.41 -12.45
CA LEU A 24 -13.77 10.82 -13.73
C LEU A 24 -12.32 11.15 -14.10
N SER A 25 -11.55 11.73 -13.16
CA SER A 25 -10.12 11.91 -13.36
C SER A 25 -9.45 10.58 -13.70
N GLU A 26 -8.41 10.65 -14.52
CA GLU A 26 -7.62 9.47 -14.84
C GLU A 26 -7.00 8.94 -13.55
N LYS A 27 -7.50 7.79 -13.09
CA LYS A 27 -6.95 7.12 -11.93
C LYS A 27 -5.51 6.74 -12.27
N PRO A 28 -4.53 7.05 -11.40
CA PRO A 28 -3.16 6.63 -11.65
C PRO A 28 -3.11 5.13 -11.91
N VAL A 29 -2.22 4.72 -12.81
CA VAL A 29 -1.95 3.31 -13.03
C VAL A 29 -1.54 2.71 -11.68
N MET A 30 -2.31 1.71 -11.23
CA MET A 30 -1.97 1.00 -10.02
C MET A 30 -0.78 0.11 -10.36
N THR A 31 0.42 0.47 -9.90
CA THR A 31 1.57 -0.43 -9.93
C THR A 31 1.32 -1.55 -8.93
N ASP A 32 1.54 -2.78 -9.35
CA ASP A 32 1.45 -3.94 -8.45
C ASP A 32 2.75 -4.06 -7.67
N ASP A 33 2.74 -3.57 -6.43
CA ASP A 33 3.88 -3.65 -5.50
C ASP A 33 3.75 -4.85 -4.55
N SER A 34 2.81 -5.77 -4.78
CA SER A 34 2.48 -6.88 -3.85
C SER A 34 3.65 -7.83 -3.56
N ASN A 35 4.62 -7.91 -4.45
CA ASN A 35 5.84 -8.72 -4.32
C ASN A 35 7.12 -7.89 -4.16
N GLN A 36 7.03 -6.58 -3.99
CA GLN A 36 8.23 -5.78 -3.69
C GLN A 36 8.69 -6.05 -2.26
N LEU A 37 9.95 -6.45 -2.14
CA LEU A 37 10.66 -6.52 -0.88
C LEU A 37 11.48 -5.23 -0.72
N GLU A 38 11.46 -4.67 0.48
CA GLU A 38 12.37 -3.58 0.84
C GLU A 38 13.82 -4.03 0.61
N PRO A 39 14.68 -3.24 -0.05
CA PRO A 39 16.06 -3.62 -0.35
C PRO A 39 16.86 -4.05 0.89
N SER A 40 16.66 -3.39 2.03
CA SER A 40 17.30 -3.75 3.30
C SER A 40 16.87 -5.13 3.79
N LEU A 41 15.57 -5.45 3.70
CA LEU A 41 15.07 -6.78 4.05
C LEU A 41 15.66 -7.83 3.10
N LEU A 42 15.77 -7.53 1.81
CA LEU A 42 16.36 -8.46 0.84
C LEU A 42 17.82 -8.79 1.20
N ASP A 43 18.62 -7.79 1.58
CA ASP A 43 20.01 -7.98 2.03
C ASP A 43 20.07 -8.88 3.27
N ASP A 44 19.17 -8.67 4.24
CA ASP A 44 19.07 -9.51 5.43
C ASP A 44 18.67 -10.95 5.10
N LEU A 45 17.73 -11.16 4.17
CA LEU A 45 17.32 -12.48 3.72
C LEU A 45 18.44 -13.20 2.94
N LEU A 46 19.23 -12.46 2.15
CA LEU A 46 20.40 -12.99 1.44
C LEU A 46 21.51 -13.41 2.41
N ALA A 47 21.74 -12.65 3.49
CA ALA A 47 22.68 -13.03 4.54
C ALA A 47 22.22 -14.28 5.33
N ASN A 48 20.91 -14.57 5.32
CA ASN A 48 20.27 -15.65 6.06
C ASN A 48 19.70 -16.77 5.14
N ILE A 49 20.27 -16.98 3.96
CA ILE A 49 19.84 -18.06 3.04
C ILE A 49 19.88 -19.42 3.74
N ALA A 50 18.87 -20.25 3.47
CA ALA A 50 18.67 -21.58 4.06
C ALA A 50 18.35 -21.58 5.58
N THR A 51 17.84 -20.45 6.10
CA THR A 51 17.35 -20.35 7.49
C THR A 51 15.90 -19.85 7.54
N LEU A 52 15.24 -19.92 8.70
CA LEU A 52 13.81 -19.56 8.88
C LEU A 52 13.42 -18.18 8.31
N PRO A 53 14.21 -17.10 8.50
CA PRO A 53 13.96 -15.79 7.88
C PRO A 53 13.73 -15.86 6.37
N SER A 54 14.62 -16.57 5.66
CA SER A 54 14.54 -16.74 4.20
C SER A 54 13.29 -17.50 3.73
N VAL A 55 12.79 -18.44 4.53
CA VAL A 55 11.60 -19.24 4.20
C VAL A 55 10.31 -18.44 4.40
N TYR A 56 10.28 -17.61 5.45
CA TYR A 56 9.08 -16.86 5.83
C TYR A 56 9.05 -15.42 5.29
N HIS A 57 10.10 -14.98 4.58
CA HIS A 57 10.29 -13.59 4.13
C HIS A 57 10.07 -12.58 5.27
N LYS A 58 10.63 -12.89 6.44
CA LYS A 58 10.55 -12.06 7.63
C LYS A 58 11.95 -11.74 8.13
N PRO A 59 12.15 -10.56 8.75
CA PRO A 59 13.43 -10.19 9.31
C PRO A 59 13.85 -11.20 10.40
N PRO A 60 15.16 -11.46 10.57
CA PRO A 60 15.67 -12.45 11.51
C PRO A 60 15.23 -12.22 12.95
N GLU A 61 15.06 -10.95 13.36
CA GLU A 61 14.57 -10.54 14.69
C GLU A 61 13.18 -11.11 15.01
N ALA A 62 12.36 -11.42 14.00
CA ALA A 62 11.06 -12.05 14.21
C ALA A 62 11.15 -13.49 14.77
N PHE A 63 12.33 -14.11 14.71
CA PHE A 63 12.56 -15.50 15.14
C PHE A 63 13.46 -15.61 16.37
N VAL A 64 14.09 -14.51 16.80
CA VAL A 64 14.91 -14.50 18.01
C VAL A 64 14.04 -14.04 19.18
N THR A 65 13.38 -14.99 19.84
CA THR A 65 12.70 -14.72 21.13
C THR A 65 13.74 -14.75 22.25
N LEU A 66 13.97 -13.61 22.91
CA LEU A 66 14.71 -13.53 24.18
C LEU A 66 13.94 -14.25 25.29
#